data_AF-A0A958I5Z9-F1
#
_entry.id   AF-A0A958I5Z9-F1
#
_cell.length_a   1.000
_cell.length_b   1.000
_cell.length_c   1.000
_cell.angle_alpha   90.00
_cell.angle_beta   90.00
_cell.angle_gamma   90.00
#
_symmetry.space_group_name_H-M   'P 1'
#
loop_
_entity.id
_entity.type
_entity.pdbx_description
1 polymer ?
#
loop_
_entity_poly.entity_id
_entity_poly.type
_entity_poly.pdbx_seq_one_letter_code
_entity_poly.pdbx_strand_id
1 'polypeptide(L)'
;MQAHVAQVMFVVNITCVMFLLFLLSCSSGALTGRGVAFGEENMVTPPRYSMVFIIHGDGNYLYHDSNGIARRADDETLFEATKVAILNPEAEVFIFHEKPRRHVLFFFPRRDGNFYYYRQGKLIAKESYWRDQGPSRFDPIVERYHRFSAEKHAEMVRMFLYFGHEIPEFGGTGYDASYKNRIFTIEELAGGLKHMTRDSTKLDLVVLSTCFNGTPHSIATLAPYAQTIIASPDNLHLSYFDLGPLERLDTGLQNGNVTAFATNFARHAFNRLTEDIQTAVTVAVYDVDSVQTYLQAVGKSYNHTLAAIKTQQPESLEHCDCADEAIYVTPEIGEGVTIFYRAPGFGRTKHKLNHSGWECWRLRQ
;
A
#
# COMPACT_ATOMS: atom_id res chain seq x y z
N MET A 1 -54.38 34.95 19.17
CA MET A 1 -53.31 34.53 18.23
C MET A 1 -51.95 35.19 18.51
N GLN A 2 -51.83 36.23 19.35
CA GLN A 2 -50.54 36.86 19.68
C GLN A 2 -49.77 36.20 20.84
N ALA A 3 -50.42 35.40 21.70
CA ALA A 3 -49.76 34.77 22.85
C ALA A 3 -48.89 33.54 22.49
N HIS A 4 -49.18 32.85 21.39
CA HIS A 4 -48.40 31.66 20.98
C HIS A 4 -47.10 32.00 20.25
N VAL A 5 -46.98 33.19 19.65
CA VAL A 5 -45.76 33.60 18.92
C VAL A 5 -44.62 33.94 19.88
N ALA A 6 -44.94 34.53 21.04
CA ALA A 6 -43.94 34.89 22.05
C ALA A 6 -43.31 33.66 22.73
N GLN A 7 -44.08 32.58 22.91
CA GLN A 7 -43.60 31.36 23.56
C GLN A 7 -42.67 30.53 22.66
N VAL A 8 -42.88 30.57 21.34
CA VAL A 8 -42.01 29.88 20.36
C VAL A 8 -40.67 30.60 20.20
N MET A 9 -40.63 31.95 20.21
CA MET A 9 -39.36 32.69 20.14
C MET A 9 -38.48 32.52 21.38
N PHE A 10 -39.06 32.23 22.55
CA PHE A 10 -38.29 32.04 23.78
C PHE A 10 -37.57 30.68 23.82
N VAL A 11 -38.19 29.63 23.28
CA VAL A 11 -37.59 28.28 23.23
C VAL A 11 -36.45 28.22 22.21
N VAL A 12 -36.56 28.91 21.07
CA VAL A 12 -35.49 28.98 20.05
C VAL A 12 -34.25 29.72 20.57
N ASN A 13 -34.41 30.75 21.40
CA ASN A 13 -33.27 31.46 21.98
C ASN A 13 -32.51 30.62 23.02
N ILE A 14 -33.21 29.84 23.86
CA ILE A 14 -32.56 29.02 24.89
C ILE A 14 -31.79 27.85 24.25
N THR A 15 -32.32 27.21 23.20
CA THR A 15 -31.60 26.15 22.49
C THR A 15 -30.39 26.68 21.72
N CYS A 16 -30.48 27.88 21.12
CA CYS A 16 -29.31 28.53 20.49
C CYS A 16 -28.20 28.86 21.51
N VAL A 17 -28.54 29.40 22.68
CA VAL A 17 -27.55 29.75 23.71
C VAL A 17 -26.91 28.50 24.33
N MET A 18 -27.67 27.44 24.57
CA MET A 18 -27.13 26.16 25.07
C MET A 18 -26.22 25.49 24.04
N PHE A 19 -26.55 25.57 22.74
CA PHE A 19 -25.70 25.04 21.66
C PHE A 19 -24.41 25.87 21.49
N LEU A 20 -24.50 27.21 21.60
CA LEU A 20 -23.33 28.11 21.60
C LEU A 20 -22.43 27.88 22.83
N LEU A 21 -23.00 27.66 24.01
CA LEU A 21 -22.23 27.35 25.22
C LEU A 21 -21.57 25.96 25.15
N PHE A 22 -22.20 24.96 24.52
CA PHE A 22 -21.57 23.68 24.25
C PHE A 22 -20.43 23.78 23.21
N LEU A 23 -20.59 24.62 22.19
CA LEU A 23 -19.52 24.88 21.20
C LEU A 23 -18.34 25.65 21.81
N LEU A 24 -18.60 26.58 22.73
CA LEU A 24 -17.56 27.33 23.45
C LEU A 24 -16.89 26.51 24.54
N SER A 25 -17.59 25.55 25.17
CA SER A 25 -17.02 24.71 26.22
C SER A 25 -16.24 23.49 25.69
N CYS A 26 -16.23 23.26 24.37
CA CYS A 26 -15.40 22.25 23.70
C CYS A 26 -14.18 22.84 22.97
N SER A 27 -13.84 24.11 23.19
CA SER A 27 -12.51 24.61 22.83
C SER A 27 -11.47 24.11 23.83
N SER A 28 -11.30 22.79 23.91
CA SER A 28 -10.03 22.19 24.29
C SER A 28 -9.07 22.65 23.23
N GLY A 29 -8.36 23.76 23.51
CA GLY A 29 -7.32 24.26 22.64
C GLY A 29 -6.49 23.07 22.19
N ALA A 30 -6.49 22.81 20.89
CA ALA A 30 -5.54 21.87 20.35
C ALA A 30 -4.19 22.35 20.86
N LEU A 31 -3.57 21.57 21.74
CA LEU A 31 -2.13 21.57 21.90
C LEU A 31 -1.62 21.16 20.51
N THR A 32 -1.63 22.10 19.56
CA THR A 32 -0.60 22.20 18.55
C THR A 32 0.67 22.21 19.37
N GLY A 33 1.27 21.02 19.49
CA GLY A 33 2.55 20.82 20.13
C GLY A 33 3.45 21.90 19.57
N ARG A 34 3.72 22.88 20.44
CA ARG A 34 4.62 23.98 20.18
C ARG A 34 5.88 23.33 19.65
N GLY A 35 6.21 23.61 18.38
CA GLY A 35 7.35 23.03 17.70
C GLY A 35 8.52 23.07 18.66
N VAL A 36 8.99 21.89 19.04
CA VAL A 36 10.25 21.77 19.77
C VAL A 36 11.23 22.51 18.88
N ALA A 37 11.73 23.65 19.37
CA ALA A 37 12.80 24.36 18.71
C ALA A 37 13.88 23.32 18.47
N PHE A 38 14.16 23.05 17.19
CA PHE A 38 15.24 22.19 16.76
C PHE A 38 16.51 22.79 17.32
N GLY A 39 16.90 22.35 18.51
CA GLY A 39 18.22 22.57 19.04
C GLY A 39 19.19 21.89 18.09
N GLU A 40 19.86 22.70 17.28
CA GLU A 40 21.17 22.37 16.74
C GLU A 40 22.04 21.91 17.92
N GLU A 41 22.33 20.62 18.03
CA GLU A 41 23.57 20.07 18.58
C GLU A 41 23.46 18.56 18.76
N ASN A 42 23.76 17.86 17.67
CA ASN A 42 24.59 16.65 17.61
C ASN A 42 24.49 16.21 16.15
N MET A 43 25.63 16.11 15.45
CA MET A 43 25.72 15.68 14.05
C MET A 43 24.75 14.51 13.78
N VAL A 44 23.58 14.82 13.22
CA VAL A 44 22.55 13.83 12.93
C VAL A 44 23.05 13.10 11.70
N THR A 45 23.63 11.92 11.90
CA THR A 45 24.08 11.06 10.80
C THR A 45 22.92 10.93 9.80
N PRO A 46 23.15 11.21 8.50
CA PRO A 46 22.10 11.11 7.51
C PRO A 46 21.49 9.70 7.52
N PRO A 47 20.16 9.57 7.28
CA PRO A 47 19.54 8.26 7.25
C PRO A 47 20.15 7.43 6.11
N ARG A 48 20.44 6.15 6.40
CA ARG A 48 20.92 5.16 5.42
C ARG A 48 19.76 4.51 4.66
N TYR A 49 18.58 4.52 5.25
CA TYR A 49 17.37 3.91 4.70
C TYR A 49 16.22 4.93 4.68
N SER A 50 15.41 4.91 3.61
CA SER A 50 14.16 5.67 3.51
C SER A 50 13.05 4.71 3.13
N MET A 51 12.08 4.53 4.04
CA MET A 51 10.97 3.59 3.85
C MET A 51 9.64 4.32 3.82
N VAL A 52 8.82 4.04 2.81
CA VAL A 52 7.46 4.59 2.68
C VAL A 52 6.46 3.45 2.76
N PHE A 53 5.55 3.51 3.73
CA PHE A 53 4.43 2.60 3.91
C PHE A 53 3.14 3.30 3.54
N ILE A 54 2.36 2.73 2.62
CA ILE A 54 0.97 3.12 2.36
C ILE A 54 0.07 1.96 2.76
N ILE A 55 -0.77 2.20 3.76
CA ILE A 55 -1.67 1.22 4.35
C ILE A 55 -3.09 1.64 4.03
N HIS A 56 -3.71 0.94 3.07
CA HIS A 56 -5.08 1.17 2.65
C HIS A 56 -6.08 0.42 3.55
N GLY A 57 -6.72 1.15 4.46
CA GLY A 57 -7.78 0.66 5.33
C GLY A 57 -9.20 1.04 4.89
N ASP A 58 -9.37 1.80 3.79
CA ASP A 58 -10.69 2.23 3.27
C ASP A 58 -11.39 1.15 2.41
N GLY A 59 -11.28 -0.10 2.83
CA GLY A 59 -11.91 -1.26 2.20
C GLY A 59 -12.40 -2.31 3.20
N ASN A 60 -12.44 -1.99 4.51
CA ASN A 60 -12.86 -2.88 5.60
C ASN A 60 -12.24 -4.28 5.53
N TYR A 61 -10.91 -4.36 5.37
CA TYR A 61 -10.22 -5.64 5.27
C TYR A 61 -10.17 -6.34 6.63
N LEU A 62 -11.09 -7.29 6.80
CA LEU A 62 -11.24 -8.12 7.99
C LEU A 62 -10.88 -9.57 7.66
N TYR A 63 -10.17 -10.21 8.58
CA TYR A 63 -9.87 -11.63 8.51
C TYR A 63 -9.97 -12.27 9.87
N HIS A 64 -9.94 -13.59 9.91
CA HIS A 64 -9.98 -14.34 11.16
C HIS A 64 -8.65 -15.04 11.34
N ASP A 65 -8.06 -14.91 12.53
CA ASP A 65 -6.86 -15.67 12.88
C ASP A 65 -7.18 -17.16 13.10
N SER A 66 -6.16 -17.97 13.42
CA SER A 66 -6.31 -19.40 13.67
C SER A 66 -7.23 -19.74 14.86
N ASN A 67 -7.52 -18.77 15.74
CA ASN A 67 -8.50 -18.91 16.83
C ASN A 67 -9.89 -18.41 16.43
N GLY A 68 -10.10 -18.00 15.17
CA GLY A 68 -11.35 -17.44 14.68
C GLY A 68 -11.62 -16.01 15.16
N ILE A 69 -10.61 -15.28 15.65
CA ILE A 69 -10.80 -13.90 16.12
C ILE A 69 -10.70 -12.95 14.92
N ALA A 70 -11.72 -12.12 14.75
CA ALA A 70 -11.73 -11.09 13.70
C ALA A 70 -10.64 -10.03 13.97
N ARG A 71 -9.79 -9.82 12.98
CA ARG A 71 -8.68 -8.86 12.96
C ARG A 71 -8.85 -7.88 11.81
N ARG A 72 -8.38 -6.65 12.02
CA ARG A 72 -8.31 -5.60 11.00
C ARG A 72 -6.88 -5.55 10.48
N ALA A 73 -6.66 -5.94 9.24
CA ALA A 73 -5.29 -6.04 8.76
C ALA A 73 -4.60 -4.68 8.69
N ASP A 74 -5.33 -3.60 8.38
CA ASP A 74 -4.73 -2.26 8.32
C ASP A 74 -4.23 -1.78 9.68
N ASP A 75 -4.97 -2.06 10.77
CA ASP A 75 -4.55 -1.74 12.14
C ASP A 75 -3.33 -2.57 12.56
N GLU A 76 -3.25 -3.86 12.19
CA GLU A 76 -2.08 -4.71 12.45
C GLU A 76 -0.86 -4.29 11.64
N THR A 77 -1.03 -4.02 10.34
CA THR A 77 0.04 -3.50 9.48
C THR A 77 0.56 -2.15 10.00
N LEU A 78 -0.33 -1.26 10.50
CA LEU A 78 0.10 0.00 11.11
C LEU A 78 0.95 -0.24 12.35
N PHE A 79 0.58 -1.19 13.20
CA PHE A 79 1.36 -1.56 14.37
C PHE A 79 2.75 -2.09 13.98
N GLU A 80 2.82 -3.03 13.03
CA GLU A 80 4.09 -3.59 12.56
C GLU A 80 4.98 -2.54 11.85
N ALA A 81 4.40 -1.69 11.00
CA ALA A 81 5.14 -0.59 10.36
C ALA A 81 5.69 0.41 11.40
N THR A 82 4.92 0.67 12.46
CA THR A 82 5.38 1.50 13.58
C THR A 82 6.54 0.85 14.33
N LYS A 83 6.48 -0.46 14.55
CA LYS A 83 7.56 -1.25 15.16
C LYS A 83 8.84 -1.19 14.31
N VAL A 84 8.72 -1.41 13.00
CA VAL A 84 9.83 -1.21 12.03
C VAL A 84 10.42 0.20 12.16
N ALA A 85 9.57 1.22 12.21
CA ALA A 85 10.02 2.60 12.30
C ALA A 85 10.79 2.92 13.58
N ILE A 86 10.41 2.31 14.71
CA ILE A 86 11.07 2.48 16.02
C ILE A 86 12.40 1.72 16.08
N LEU A 87 12.45 0.50 15.52
CA LEU A 87 13.60 -0.40 15.64
C LEU A 87 14.73 -0.11 14.63
N ASN A 88 14.54 0.82 13.69
CA ASN A 88 15.57 1.23 12.73
C ASN A 88 16.13 2.63 13.04
N PRO A 89 17.21 2.72 13.86
CA PRO A 89 17.84 4.00 14.21
C PRO A 89 18.59 4.65 13.06
N GLU A 90 18.82 3.95 11.94
CA GLU A 90 19.48 4.49 10.75
C GLU A 90 18.50 4.88 9.63
N ALA A 91 17.19 4.79 9.88
CA ALA A 91 16.16 5.03 8.87
C ALA A 91 15.40 6.35 9.08
N GLU A 92 14.86 6.87 7.97
CA GLU A 92 13.65 7.65 7.98
C GLU A 92 12.47 6.81 7.47
N VAL A 93 11.31 6.92 8.13
CA VAL A 93 10.14 6.10 7.84
C VAL A 93 8.89 6.96 7.77
N PHE A 94 8.17 6.85 6.66
CA PHE A 94 6.90 7.53 6.39
C PHE A 94 5.80 6.49 6.41
N ILE A 95 4.79 6.67 7.25
CA ILE A 95 3.64 5.77 7.33
C ILE A 95 2.39 6.58 7.01
N PHE A 96 1.73 6.22 5.92
CA PHE A 96 0.45 6.77 5.49
C PHE A 96 -0.64 5.72 5.72
N HIS A 97 -1.47 5.93 6.74
CA HIS A 97 -2.60 5.05 7.04
C HIS A 97 -3.91 5.71 6.59
N GLU A 98 -4.52 5.11 5.58
CA GLU A 98 -5.78 5.55 5.00
C GLU A 98 -6.93 4.81 5.68
N LYS A 99 -7.97 5.53 6.11
CA LYS A 99 -9.10 4.98 6.87
C LYS A 99 -10.41 5.31 6.19
N PRO A 100 -11.49 4.58 6.53
CA PRO A 100 -12.83 4.98 6.12
C PRO A 100 -13.19 6.38 6.63
N ARG A 101 -13.73 7.20 5.74
CA ARG A 101 -14.23 8.55 6.03
C ARG A 101 -15.37 8.45 7.03
N ARG A 102 -15.27 9.23 8.09
CA ARG A 102 -16.30 9.34 9.13
C ARG A 102 -16.81 10.77 9.19
N HIS A 103 -18.02 10.96 9.71
CA HIS A 103 -18.60 12.28 9.91
C HIS A 103 -18.89 12.50 11.39
N VAL A 104 -18.62 13.72 11.89
CA VAL A 104 -19.13 14.22 13.18
C VAL A 104 -20.53 14.76 12.94
N LEU A 105 -21.47 14.34 13.79
CA LEU A 105 -22.87 14.77 13.70
C LEU A 105 -23.44 14.57 12.28
N PHE A 106 -23.00 13.53 11.56
CA PHE A 106 -23.39 13.21 10.17
C PHE A 106 -22.99 14.22 9.08
N PHE A 107 -22.64 15.47 9.41
CA PHE A 107 -22.40 16.52 8.42
C PHE A 107 -20.94 16.94 8.26
N PHE A 108 -20.16 16.91 9.34
CA PHE A 108 -18.79 17.42 9.30
C PHE A 108 -17.85 16.26 9.04
N PRO A 109 -17.29 16.12 7.83
CA PRO A 109 -16.40 15.02 7.57
C PRO A 109 -15.19 15.13 8.53
N ARG A 110 -14.60 13.98 8.87
CA ARG A 110 -13.31 13.91 9.56
C ARG A 110 -12.22 13.53 8.58
N ARG A 111 -11.02 14.05 8.85
CA ARG A 111 -9.77 13.61 8.22
C ARG A 111 -9.67 12.08 8.26
N ASP A 112 -9.43 11.51 7.11
CA ASP A 112 -9.50 10.09 6.83
C ASP A 112 -8.12 9.50 6.46
N GLY A 113 -7.06 10.31 6.50
CA GLY A 113 -5.68 9.87 6.49
C GLY A 113 -4.97 10.19 7.81
N ASN A 114 -4.07 9.31 8.23
CA ASN A 114 -3.06 9.57 9.25
C ASN A 114 -1.67 9.46 8.62
N PHE A 115 -0.78 10.36 8.98
CA PHE A 115 0.62 10.39 8.59
C PHE A 115 1.50 10.34 9.83
N TYR A 116 2.51 9.47 9.79
CA TYR A 116 3.52 9.36 10.82
C TYR A 116 4.90 9.44 10.16
N TYR A 117 5.77 10.25 10.73
CA TYR A 117 7.16 10.37 10.29
C TYR A 117 8.08 10.03 11.45
N TYR A 118 8.91 9.02 11.23
CA TYR A 118 9.97 8.63 12.15
C TYR A 118 11.32 8.93 11.53
N ARG A 119 12.26 9.36 12.37
CA ARG A 119 13.67 9.49 12.00
C ARG A 119 14.49 8.95 13.15
N GLN A 120 15.42 8.05 12.83
CA GLN A 120 16.30 7.41 13.81
C GLN A 120 15.54 6.75 14.98
N GLY A 121 14.50 5.98 14.66
CA GLY A 121 13.69 5.29 15.69
C GLY A 121 12.72 6.19 16.47
N LYS A 122 12.70 7.51 16.23
CA LYS A 122 11.88 8.47 17.00
C LYS A 122 10.77 9.06 16.15
N LEU A 123 9.56 9.14 16.70
CA LEU A 123 8.43 9.83 16.07
C LEU A 123 8.70 11.34 16.08
N ILE A 124 8.85 11.93 14.89
CA ILE A 124 9.10 13.36 14.70
C ILE A 124 7.82 14.12 14.37
N ALA A 125 6.95 13.54 13.54
CA ALA A 125 5.67 14.16 13.18
C ALA A 125 4.53 13.14 13.13
N LYS A 126 3.35 13.60 13.56
CA LYS A 126 2.08 12.87 13.45
C LYS A 126 1.00 13.84 13.02
N GLU A 127 0.48 13.65 11.81
CA GLU A 127 -0.55 14.51 11.24
C GLU A 127 -1.77 13.68 10.83
N SER A 128 -2.96 14.27 10.89
CA SER A 128 -4.10 13.74 10.13
C SER A 128 -4.29 14.56 8.87
N TYR A 129 -4.82 13.98 7.80
CA TYR A 129 -5.04 14.66 6.52
C TYR A 129 -6.29 14.16 5.79
N TRP A 130 -6.65 14.90 4.75
CA TRP A 130 -7.73 14.58 3.83
C TRP A 130 -7.16 13.93 2.58
N ARG A 131 -7.66 12.74 2.23
CA ARG A 131 -7.15 12.02 1.05
C ARG A 131 -7.61 12.60 -0.28
N ASP A 132 -8.65 13.43 -0.28
CA ASP A 132 -9.27 14.06 -1.45
C ASP A 132 -8.72 15.47 -1.76
N GLN A 133 -7.55 15.82 -1.21
CA GLN A 133 -6.89 17.10 -1.48
C GLN A 133 -6.01 17.04 -2.73
N GLY A 134 -6.58 17.41 -3.88
CA GLY A 134 -5.85 17.55 -5.14
C GLY A 134 -6.43 16.68 -6.26
N PRO A 135 -5.96 16.87 -7.51
CA PRO A 135 -6.38 16.06 -8.65
C PRO A 135 -6.04 14.57 -8.50
N SER A 136 -4.89 14.22 -7.91
CA SER A 136 -4.46 12.83 -7.76
C SER A 136 -4.69 12.31 -6.34
N ARG A 137 -5.02 11.01 -6.30
CA ARG A 137 -4.41 10.04 -5.38
C ARG A 137 -3.32 10.52 -4.42
N PHE A 138 -2.23 10.77 -5.13
CA PHE A 138 -0.89 11.15 -4.78
C PHE A 138 -0.75 12.31 -3.82
N ASP A 139 -1.52 13.35 -4.10
CA ASP A 139 -1.11 14.71 -3.80
C ASP A 139 -0.85 14.95 -2.31
N PRO A 140 -1.75 14.56 -1.38
CA PRO A 140 -1.50 14.77 0.04
C PRO A 140 -0.36 13.89 0.59
N ILE A 141 -0.07 12.74 -0.04
CA ILE A 141 1.01 11.83 0.34
C ILE A 141 2.35 12.39 -0.13
N VAL A 142 2.43 12.75 -1.42
CA VAL A 142 3.59 13.35 -2.08
C VAL A 142 4.01 14.65 -1.40
N GLU A 143 3.05 15.52 -1.08
CA GLU A 143 3.31 16.78 -0.37
C GLU A 143 4.01 16.53 0.97
N ARG A 144 3.52 15.58 1.77
CA ARG A 144 4.07 15.25 3.09
C ARG A 144 5.42 14.55 2.98
N TYR A 145 5.55 13.61 2.06
CA TYR A 145 6.83 12.96 1.78
C TYR A 145 7.91 14.01 1.48
N HIS A 146 7.65 14.94 0.55
CA HIS A 146 8.62 15.98 0.21
C HIS A 146 8.88 16.99 1.33
N ARG A 147 7.88 17.27 2.18
CA ARG A 147 8.04 18.17 3.32
C ARG A 147 8.97 17.61 4.39
N PHE A 148 8.91 16.31 4.64
CA PHE A 148 9.62 15.66 5.74
C PHE A 148 10.87 14.89 5.33
N SER A 149 11.02 14.54 4.04
CA SER A 149 12.17 13.78 3.56
C SER A 149 13.48 14.54 3.75
N ALA A 150 14.46 13.82 4.29
CA ALA A 150 15.83 14.30 4.35
C ALA A 150 16.41 14.48 2.94
N GLU A 151 17.48 15.28 2.83
CA GLU A 151 18.21 15.39 1.57
C GLU A 151 18.67 14.01 1.09
N LYS A 152 18.52 13.78 -0.21
CA LYS A 152 18.90 12.51 -0.81
C LYS A 152 20.41 12.39 -0.87
N HIS A 153 20.92 11.23 -0.51
CA HIS A 153 22.32 10.87 -0.65
C HIS A 153 22.44 9.62 -1.53
N ALA A 154 23.53 9.52 -2.30
CA ALA A 154 23.69 8.49 -3.33
C ALA A 154 23.64 7.04 -2.80
N GLU A 155 23.98 6.83 -1.53
CA GLU A 155 24.06 5.52 -0.89
C GLU A 155 22.78 5.13 -0.12
N MET A 156 21.76 5.99 -0.09
CA MET A 156 20.54 5.75 0.67
C MET A 156 19.67 4.69 -0.03
N VAL A 157 19.36 3.60 0.67
CA VAL A 157 18.44 2.57 0.18
C VAL A 157 17.00 3.03 0.37
N ARG A 158 16.22 3.01 -0.71
CA ARG A 158 14.86 3.54 -0.78
C ARG A 158 13.86 2.43 -1.04
N MET A 159 12.91 2.28 -0.12
CA MET A 159 11.90 1.24 -0.15
C MET A 159 10.50 1.86 -0.15
N PHE A 160 9.60 1.26 -0.94
CA PHE A 160 8.19 1.61 -0.94
C PHE A 160 7.36 0.35 -0.75
N LEU A 161 6.39 0.40 0.15
CA LEU A 161 5.55 -0.72 0.51
C LEU A 161 4.09 -0.28 0.48
N TYR A 162 3.28 -0.97 -0.30
CA TYR A 162 1.84 -0.77 -0.38
C TYR A 162 1.11 -1.99 0.20
N PHE A 163 0.14 -1.72 1.08
CA PHE A 163 -0.71 -2.73 1.72
C PHE A 163 -2.16 -2.39 1.44
N GLY A 164 -2.88 -3.25 0.74
CA GLY A 164 -4.28 -3.01 0.41
C GLY A 164 -4.93 -4.12 -0.41
N HIS A 165 -6.14 -3.90 -0.88
CA HIS A 165 -6.75 -4.82 -1.85
C HIS A 165 -5.98 -4.81 -3.18
N GLU A 166 -6.23 -5.83 -4.00
CA GLU A 166 -5.76 -5.90 -5.40
C GLU A 166 -5.83 -4.52 -6.07
N ILE A 167 -4.70 -4.03 -6.55
CA ILE A 167 -4.65 -2.78 -7.30
C ILE A 167 -5.11 -3.09 -8.73
N PRO A 168 -6.26 -2.57 -9.18
CA PRO A 168 -6.78 -2.96 -10.48
C PRO A 168 -5.87 -2.50 -11.62
N GLU A 169 -5.76 -3.30 -12.67
CA GLU A 169 -5.10 -2.90 -13.93
C GLU A 169 -6.02 -2.07 -14.83
N PHE A 170 -7.33 -2.09 -14.54
CA PHE A 170 -8.36 -1.31 -15.22
C PHE A 170 -9.59 -1.16 -14.33
N GLY A 171 -10.54 -0.31 -14.73
CA GLY A 171 -11.73 -0.03 -13.92
C GLY A 171 -11.37 0.89 -12.75
N GLY A 172 -11.01 0.36 -11.59
CA GLY A 172 -10.48 1.17 -10.48
C GLY A 172 -11.48 2.08 -9.74
N THR A 173 -12.67 2.34 -10.28
CA THR A 173 -13.76 2.99 -9.53
C THR A 173 -14.22 2.11 -8.39
N GLY A 174 -14.51 2.70 -7.23
CA GLY A 174 -14.99 1.96 -6.06
C GLY A 174 -13.88 1.28 -5.24
N TYR A 175 -12.62 1.46 -5.62
CA TYR A 175 -11.47 0.96 -4.84
C TYR A 175 -11.49 1.52 -3.41
N ASP A 176 -11.73 2.83 -3.28
CA ASP A 176 -11.97 3.49 -2.01
C ASP A 176 -13.46 3.44 -1.66
N ALA A 177 -13.81 2.76 -0.57
CA ALA A 177 -15.20 2.69 -0.10
C ALA A 177 -15.77 4.09 0.20
N SER A 178 -14.92 5.01 0.68
CA SER A 178 -15.28 6.39 0.98
C SER A 178 -15.31 7.31 -0.24
N TYR A 179 -14.63 6.95 -1.34
CA TYR A 179 -14.52 7.76 -2.56
C TYR A 179 -14.85 6.94 -3.81
N LYS A 180 -16.10 6.46 -3.90
CA LYS A 180 -16.53 5.50 -4.94
C LYS A 180 -16.29 5.95 -6.39
N ASN A 181 -16.30 7.25 -6.64
CA ASN A 181 -16.09 7.80 -7.99
C ASN A 181 -14.61 8.05 -8.32
N ARG A 182 -13.73 7.93 -7.33
CA ARG A 182 -12.29 8.05 -7.55
C ARG A 182 -11.79 6.76 -8.18
N ILE A 183 -10.99 6.91 -9.22
CA ILE A 183 -10.33 5.79 -9.87
C ILE A 183 -8.99 5.58 -9.17
N PHE A 184 -8.68 4.32 -8.86
CA PHE A 184 -7.33 3.92 -8.51
C PHE A 184 -6.97 2.65 -9.27
N THR A 185 -5.87 2.72 -10.01
CA THR A 185 -5.31 1.61 -10.77
C THR A 185 -3.79 1.59 -10.59
N ILE A 186 -3.13 0.60 -11.19
CA ILE A 186 -1.67 0.48 -11.15
C ILE A 186 -0.96 1.69 -11.78
N GLU A 187 -1.60 2.34 -12.76
CA GLU A 187 -1.11 3.58 -13.38
C GLU A 187 -1.17 4.77 -12.40
N GLU A 188 -2.22 4.87 -11.58
CA GLU A 188 -2.31 5.91 -10.55
C GLU A 188 -1.25 5.70 -9.46
N LEU A 189 -0.96 4.45 -9.08
CA LEU A 189 0.15 4.13 -8.18
C LEU A 189 1.49 4.56 -8.81
N ALA A 190 1.74 4.18 -10.06
CA ALA A 190 2.96 4.55 -10.78
C ALA A 190 3.12 6.07 -10.93
N GLY A 191 2.02 6.80 -11.16
CA GLY A 191 2.00 8.26 -11.15
C GLY A 191 2.41 8.83 -9.79
N GLY A 192 1.91 8.25 -8.69
CA GLY A 192 2.34 8.61 -7.34
C GLY A 192 3.83 8.37 -7.12
N LEU A 193 4.35 7.21 -7.50
CA LEU A 193 5.77 6.88 -7.40
C LEU A 193 6.63 7.86 -8.21
N LYS A 194 6.23 8.18 -9.44
CA LYS A 194 6.89 9.21 -10.26
C LYS A 194 7.04 10.53 -9.52
N HIS A 195 5.98 11.00 -8.87
CA HIS A 195 6.00 12.26 -8.14
C HIS A 195 6.83 12.20 -6.85
N MET A 196 6.90 11.04 -6.20
CA MET A 196 7.76 10.83 -5.03
C MET A 196 9.24 10.73 -5.42
N THR A 197 9.57 10.01 -6.49
CA THR A 197 10.95 9.90 -6.97
C THR A 197 11.41 11.20 -7.61
N ARG A 198 10.54 11.98 -8.26
CA ARG A 198 10.92 13.08 -9.17
C ARG A 198 11.91 12.56 -10.23
N ASP A 199 12.89 13.36 -10.62
CA ASP A 199 13.97 12.99 -11.55
C ASP A 199 15.07 12.11 -10.92
N SER A 200 14.81 11.54 -9.74
CA SER A 200 15.75 10.69 -9.02
C SER A 200 15.89 9.31 -9.64
N THR A 201 16.94 8.61 -9.20
CA THR A 201 17.07 7.15 -9.31
C THR A 201 15.80 6.40 -8.89
N LYS A 202 15.58 5.24 -9.53
CA LYS A 202 14.57 4.23 -9.16
C LYS A 202 14.64 3.91 -7.66
N LEU A 203 13.50 3.54 -7.07
CA LEU A 203 13.47 2.92 -5.74
C LEU A 203 14.20 1.58 -5.80
N ASP A 204 14.97 1.24 -4.78
CA ASP A 204 15.71 -0.02 -4.76
C ASP A 204 14.76 -1.21 -4.58
N LEU A 205 13.70 -1.02 -3.79
CA LEU A 205 12.69 -2.04 -3.52
C LEU A 205 11.27 -1.45 -3.52
N VAL A 206 10.38 -2.04 -4.32
CA VAL A 206 8.94 -1.84 -4.25
C VAL A 206 8.27 -3.13 -3.81
N VAL A 207 7.37 -3.05 -2.84
CA VAL A 207 6.64 -4.20 -2.33
C VAL A 207 5.14 -3.94 -2.43
N LEU A 208 4.45 -4.83 -3.15
CA LEU A 208 3.00 -4.86 -3.25
C LEU A 208 2.49 -6.02 -2.41
N SER A 209 2.10 -5.71 -1.18
CA SER A 209 1.29 -6.62 -0.38
C SER A 209 -0.16 -6.43 -0.85
N THR A 210 -0.52 -7.07 -1.96
CA THR A 210 -1.83 -7.04 -2.61
C THR A 210 -2.02 -8.34 -3.41
N CYS A 211 -3.26 -8.75 -3.68
CA CYS A 211 -3.53 -9.88 -4.59
C CYS A 211 -3.26 -9.49 -6.05
N PHE A 212 -2.92 -10.47 -6.89
CA PHE A 212 -2.94 -10.38 -8.36
C PHE A 212 -2.18 -9.21 -8.99
N ASN A 213 -1.14 -8.69 -8.34
CA ASN A 213 -0.31 -7.61 -8.89
C ASN A 213 1.05 -8.07 -9.43
N GLY A 214 1.28 -9.39 -9.48
CA GLY A 214 2.38 -10.04 -10.20
C GLY A 214 2.08 -10.26 -11.69
N THR A 215 1.49 -9.29 -12.38
CA THR A 215 1.14 -9.40 -13.82
C THR A 215 2.20 -8.73 -14.71
N PRO A 216 2.32 -9.12 -15.99
CA PRO A 216 3.19 -8.42 -16.94
C PRO A 216 2.92 -6.90 -17.00
N HIS A 217 1.66 -6.48 -17.03
CA HIS A 217 1.32 -5.05 -17.12
C HIS A 217 1.60 -4.30 -15.81
N SER A 218 1.34 -4.90 -14.64
CA SER A 218 1.67 -4.26 -13.35
C SER A 218 3.16 -4.06 -13.17
N ILE A 219 3.97 -5.10 -13.43
CA ILE A 219 5.43 -5.02 -13.31
C ILE A 219 6.01 -4.05 -14.34
N ALA A 220 5.55 -4.08 -15.60
CA ALA A 220 5.98 -3.13 -16.62
C ALA A 220 5.62 -1.68 -16.27
N THR A 221 4.46 -1.45 -15.65
CA THR A 221 4.00 -0.11 -15.24
C THR A 221 4.85 0.47 -14.10
N LEU A 222 5.35 -0.38 -13.20
CA LEU A 222 6.20 0.03 -12.08
C LEU A 222 7.70 0.01 -12.39
N ALA A 223 8.13 -0.71 -13.42
CA ALA A 223 9.53 -0.86 -13.83
C ALA A 223 10.33 0.45 -13.96
N PRO A 224 9.75 1.58 -14.43
CA PRO A 224 10.48 2.85 -14.49
C PRO A 224 10.87 3.42 -13.12
N TYR A 225 10.24 2.96 -12.04
CA TYR A 225 10.37 3.53 -10.69
C TYR A 225 10.97 2.57 -9.67
N ALA A 226 11.29 1.33 -10.05
CA ALA A 226 11.76 0.27 -9.15
C ALA A 226 12.92 -0.52 -9.77
N GLN A 227 13.88 -0.95 -8.94
CA GLN A 227 14.94 -1.89 -9.33
C GLN A 227 14.52 -3.33 -9.02
N THR A 228 13.96 -3.57 -7.83
CA THR A 228 13.39 -4.85 -7.43
C THR A 228 11.94 -4.67 -7.03
N ILE A 229 11.07 -5.59 -7.47
CA ILE A 229 9.66 -5.61 -7.07
C ILE A 229 9.35 -6.93 -6.37
N ILE A 230 8.63 -6.89 -5.25
CA ILE A 230 8.00 -8.06 -4.65
C ILE A 230 6.49 -7.90 -4.81
N ALA A 231 5.83 -8.88 -5.41
CA ALA A 231 4.38 -8.91 -5.55
C ALA A 231 3.84 -10.34 -5.53
N SER A 232 2.53 -10.49 -5.35
CA SER A 232 1.86 -11.78 -5.50
C SER A 232 1.14 -11.85 -6.85
N PRO A 233 1.43 -12.89 -7.65
CA PRO A 233 0.61 -13.25 -8.80
C PRO A 233 -0.78 -13.77 -8.41
N ASP A 234 -0.95 -14.33 -7.22
CA ASP A 234 -2.21 -14.98 -6.80
C ASP A 234 -2.85 -14.21 -5.63
N ASN A 235 -3.80 -14.83 -4.97
CA ASN A 235 -4.41 -14.38 -3.74
C ASN A 235 -3.34 -14.21 -2.66
N LEU A 236 -3.21 -12.98 -2.16
CA LEU A 236 -2.32 -12.64 -1.06
C LEU A 236 -3.11 -11.97 0.05
N HIS A 237 -3.03 -12.53 1.23
CA HIS A 237 -3.73 -11.98 2.37
C HIS A 237 -2.82 -11.05 3.17
N LEU A 238 -3.17 -9.75 3.24
CA LEU A 238 -2.33 -8.65 3.75
C LEU A 238 -1.70 -8.87 5.12
N SER A 239 -2.46 -9.47 6.01
CA SER A 239 -2.07 -9.71 7.41
C SER A 239 -0.88 -10.64 7.59
N TYR A 240 -0.47 -11.35 6.54
CA TYR A 240 0.59 -12.35 6.62
C TYR A 240 1.88 -11.88 5.95
N PHE A 241 1.91 -10.63 5.47
CA PHE A 241 3.11 -10.05 4.93
C PHE A 241 4.02 -9.59 6.07
N ASP A 242 4.94 -10.48 6.45
CA ASP A 242 5.80 -10.31 7.62
C ASP A 242 6.76 -9.13 7.47
N LEU A 243 6.60 -8.08 8.29
CA LEU A 243 7.50 -6.94 8.32
C LEU A 243 8.73 -7.16 9.21
N GLY A 244 8.81 -8.30 9.91
CA GLY A 244 9.93 -8.66 10.77
C GLY A 244 11.32 -8.46 10.14
N PRO A 245 11.56 -8.88 8.87
CA PRO A 245 12.86 -8.65 8.22
C PRO A 245 13.24 -7.16 8.06
N LEU A 246 12.27 -6.24 8.08
CA LEU A 246 12.53 -4.80 8.03
C LEU A 246 12.90 -4.21 9.40
N GLU A 247 12.66 -4.89 10.51
CA GLU A 247 12.92 -4.36 11.86
C GLU A 247 14.40 -4.11 12.15
N ARG A 248 15.30 -4.78 11.41
CA ARG A 248 16.76 -4.74 11.59
C ARG A 248 17.48 -4.67 10.24
N LEU A 249 17.27 -3.58 9.49
CA LEU A 249 17.91 -3.40 8.18
C LEU A 249 19.44 -3.33 8.25
N ASP A 250 19.99 -2.87 9.37
CA ASP A 250 21.42 -2.89 9.68
C ASP A 250 22.02 -4.30 9.55
N THR A 251 21.22 -5.32 9.89
CA THR A 251 21.61 -6.73 9.84
C THR A 251 21.14 -7.40 8.54
N GLY A 252 19.94 -7.06 8.06
CA GLY A 252 19.33 -7.69 6.88
C GLY A 252 19.93 -7.23 5.54
N LEU A 253 20.40 -5.99 5.45
CA LEU A 253 20.99 -5.38 4.25
C LEU A 253 22.50 -5.21 4.38
N GLN A 254 23.20 -6.22 4.90
CA GLN A 254 24.67 -6.21 4.91
C GLN A 254 25.20 -6.02 3.49
N ASN A 255 26.10 -5.04 3.32
CA ASN A 255 26.70 -4.63 2.05
C ASN A 255 25.73 -4.02 1.00
N GLY A 256 24.51 -3.65 1.39
CA GLY A 256 23.56 -2.99 0.49
C GLY A 256 22.98 -3.90 -0.62
N ASN A 257 23.07 -5.23 -0.48
CA ASN A 257 22.52 -6.15 -1.47
C ASN A 257 20.98 -6.27 -1.33
N VAL A 258 20.26 -5.37 -2.01
CA VAL A 258 18.80 -5.28 -1.96
C VAL A 258 18.12 -6.50 -2.57
N THR A 259 18.66 -7.09 -3.64
CA THR A 259 18.08 -8.29 -4.28
C THR A 259 18.09 -9.50 -3.35
N ALA A 260 19.21 -9.74 -2.65
CA ALA A 260 19.30 -10.83 -1.68
C ALA A 260 18.36 -10.59 -0.48
N PHE A 261 18.28 -9.35 0.00
CA PHE A 261 17.32 -8.98 1.05
C PHE A 261 15.88 -9.20 0.59
N ALA A 262 15.50 -8.76 -0.61
CA ALA A 262 14.16 -8.93 -1.17
C ALA A 262 13.78 -10.42 -1.29
N THR A 263 14.72 -11.27 -1.72
CA THR A 263 14.53 -12.72 -1.78
C THR A 263 14.28 -13.33 -0.40
N ASN A 264 15.05 -12.93 0.61
CA ASN A 264 14.86 -13.39 1.98
C ASN A 264 13.54 -12.89 2.57
N PHE A 265 13.24 -11.60 2.35
CA PHE A 265 11.98 -10.98 2.74
C PHE A 265 10.78 -11.76 2.16
N ALA A 266 10.79 -12.03 0.85
CA ALA A 266 9.73 -12.77 0.17
C ALA A 266 9.60 -14.21 0.68
N ARG A 267 10.72 -14.88 0.97
CA ARG A 267 10.73 -16.22 1.58
C ARG A 267 10.09 -16.21 2.98
N HIS A 268 10.39 -15.20 3.80
CA HIS A 268 9.80 -15.05 5.13
C HIS A 268 8.28 -14.86 5.04
N ALA A 269 7.82 -13.96 4.15
CA ALA A 269 6.39 -13.76 3.90
C ALA A 269 5.72 -15.06 3.42
N PHE A 270 6.34 -15.77 2.46
CA PHE A 270 5.86 -17.06 1.97
C PHE A 270 5.72 -18.09 3.09
N ASN A 271 6.75 -18.28 3.91
CA ASN A 271 6.72 -19.26 5.00
C ASN A 271 5.56 -18.97 5.96
N ARG A 272 5.42 -17.71 6.40
CA ARG A 272 4.34 -17.28 7.29
C ARG A 272 2.95 -17.50 6.67
N LEU A 273 2.76 -17.13 5.41
CA LEU A 273 1.52 -17.42 4.67
C LEU A 273 1.24 -18.93 4.65
N THR A 274 2.24 -19.76 4.34
CA THR A 274 2.02 -21.20 4.23
C THR A 274 1.69 -21.88 5.56
N GLU A 275 2.06 -21.30 6.70
CA GLU A 275 1.69 -21.83 8.02
C GLU A 275 0.20 -21.59 8.33
N ASP A 276 -0.34 -20.45 7.90
CA ASP A 276 -1.65 -19.99 8.37
C ASP A 276 -2.81 -20.18 7.36
N ILE A 277 -2.53 -20.29 6.06
CA ILE A 277 -3.58 -20.43 5.03
C ILE A 277 -3.51 -21.78 4.31
N GLN A 278 -4.67 -22.24 3.81
CA GLN A 278 -4.83 -23.49 3.04
C GLN A 278 -5.01 -23.24 1.52
N THR A 279 -5.18 -21.98 1.12
CA THR A 279 -5.25 -21.56 -0.28
C THR A 279 -3.87 -21.58 -0.92
N ALA A 280 -3.84 -21.34 -2.24
CA ALA A 280 -2.59 -21.13 -2.95
C ALA A 280 -1.81 -19.98 -2.31
N VAL A 281 -0.48 -20.10 -2.31
CA VAL A 281 0.43 -19.05 -1.87
C VAL A 281 1.46 -18.86 -2.96
N THR A 282 1.55 -17.65 -3.49
CA THR A 282 2.54 -17.27 -4.48
C THR A 282 3.16 -15.93 -4.08
N VAL A 283 4.47 -15.88 -3.90
CA VAL A 283 5.22 -14.63 -3.71
C VAL A 283 6.36 -14.63 -4.71
N ALA A 284 6.43 -13.60 -5.54
CA ALA A 284 7.46 -13.46 -6.57
C ALA A 284 8.32 -12.23 -6.30
N VAL A 285 9.62 -12.37 -6.57
CA VAL A 285 10.59 -11.29 -6.60
C VAL A 285 11.04 -11.10 -8.04
N TYR A 286 10.88 -9.88 -8.55
CA TYR A 286 11.22 -9.49 -9.91
C TYR A 286 12.43 -8.56 -9.88
N ASP A 287 13.53 -9.01 -10.49
CA ASP A 287 14.63 -8.14 -10.89
C ASP A 287 14.21 -7.39 -12.16
N VAL A 288 13.93 -6.09 -12.01
CA VAL A 288 13.22 -5.31 -13.04
C VAL A 288 13.98 -5.23 -14.35
N ASP A 289 15.31 -5.14 -14.29
CA ASP A 289 16.14 -5.03 -15.49
C ASP A 289 16.23 -6.39 -16.20
N SER A 290 16.27 -7.49 -15.44
CA SER A 290 16.32 -8.85 -15.97
C SER A 290 15.00 -9.31 -16.61
N VAL A 291 13.84 -8.89 -16.07
CA VAL A 291 12.52 -9.28 -16.63
C VAL A 291 12.13 -8.52 -17.91
N GLN A 292 12.90 -7.49 -18.33
CA GLN A 292 12.53 -6.64 -19.47
C GLN A 292 12.32 -7.42 -20.76
N THR A 293 13.15 -8.43 -21.03
CA THR A 293 13.05 -9.24 -22.25
C THR A 293 11.69 -9.94 -22.33
N TYR A 294 11.26 -10.58 -21.24
CA TYR A 294 9.95 -11.21 -21.14
C TYR A 294 8.83 -10.18 -21.32
N LEU A 295 8.87 -9.06 -20.58
CA LEU A 295 7.85 -8.01 -20.65
C LEU A 295 7.68 -7.45 -22.06
N GLN A 296 8.78 -7.26 -22.80
CA GLN A 296 8.74 -6.82 -24.19
C GLN A 296 8.12 -7.88 -25.12
N ALA A 297 8.46 -9.16 -24.91
CA ALA A 297 7.95 -10.27 -25.71
C ALA A 297 6.43 -10.44 -25.57
N VAL A 298 5.90 -10.37 -24.35
CA VAL A 298 4.47 -10.58 -24.09
C VAL A 298 3.62 -9.31 -24.12
N GLY A 299 4.23 -8.12 -24.02
CA GLY A 299 3.52 -6.86 -23.80
C GLY A 299 2.43 -6.55 -24.82
N LYS A 300 2.67 -6.83 -26.12
CA LYS A 300 1.64 -6.64 -27.16
C LYS A 300 0.44 -7.56 -26.97
N SER A 301 0.68 -8.84 -26.70
CA SER A 301 -0.36 -9.85 -26.46
C SER A 301 -1.15 -9.51 -25.20
N TYR A 302 -0.46 -9.12 -24.13
CA TYR A 302 -1.09 -8.75 -22.87
C TYR A 302 -1.97 -7.50 -23.00
N ASN A 303 -1.49 -6.46 -23.69
CA ASN A 303 -2.27 -5.26 -23.97
C ASN A 303 -3.53 -5.55 -24.80
N HIS A 304 -3.45 -6.50 -25.74
CA HIS A 304 -4.62 -6.95 -26.48
C HIS A 304 -5.65 -7.62 -25.57
N THR A 305 -5.19 -8.49 -24.66
CA THR A 305 -6.06 -9.11 -23.64
C THR A 305 -6.71 -8.06 -22.74
N LEU A 306 -5.94 -7.09 -22.21
CA LEU A 306 -6.49 -5.99 -21.40
C LEU A 306 -7.54 -5.18 -22.17
N ALA A 307 -7.31 -4.90 -23.46
CA ALA A 307 -8.29 -4.20 -24.28
C ALA A 307 -9.56 -5.02 -24.50
N ALA A 308 -9.45 -6.33 -24.70
CA ALA A 308 -10.58 -7.22 -24.88
C ALA A 308 -11.43 -7.34 -23.60
N ILE A 309 -10.80 -7.58 -22.45
CA ILE A 309 -11.51 -7.82 -21.17
C ILE A 309 -12.17 -6.55 -20.61
N LYS A 310 -11.67 -5.35 -20.94
CA LYS A 310 -12.30 -4.07 -20.54
C LYS A 310 -13.76 -3.94 -21.00
N THR A 311 -14.16 -4.70 -22.01
CA THR A 311 -15.53 -4.69 -22.57
C THR A 311 -16.41 -5.82 -22.04
N GLN A 312 -15.85 -6.72 -21.25
CA GLN A 312 -16.52 -7.93 -20.78
C GLN A 312 -17.13 -7.73 -19.39
N GLN A 313 -18.10 -8.59 -19.04
CA GLN A 313 -18.66 -8.60 -17.70
C GLN A 313 -17.66 -9.21 -16.71
N PRO A 314 -17.51 -8.68 -15.48
CA PRO A 314 -16.55 -9.20 -14.50
C PRO A 314 -16.68 -10.71 -14.23
N GLU A 315 -17.90 -11.25 -14.27
CA GLU A 315 -18.17 -12.68 -14.04
C GLU A 315 -17.57 -13.62 -15.10
N SER A 316 -17.25 -13.07 -16.28
CA SER A 316 -16.64 -13.80 -17.40
C SER A 316 -15.12 -13.73 -17.39
N LEU A 317 -14.52 -13.05 -16.43
CA LEU A 317 -13.08 -12.87 -16.31
C LEU A 317 -12.55 -13.77 -15.19
N GLU A 318 -11.39 -14.36 -15.41
CA GLU A 318 -10.64 -14.99 -14.34
C GLU A 318 -9.14 -14.78 -14.52
N HIS A 319 -8.45 -14.80 -13.38
CA HIS A 319 -7.01 -14.84 -13.30
C HIS A 319 -6.53 -16.28 -13.57
N CYS A 320 -5.43 -16.40 -14.30
CA CYS A 320 -4.71 -17.65 -14.48
C CYS A 320 -3.19 -17.41 -14.49
N ASP A 321 -2.43 -18.44 -14.11
CA ASP A 321 -0.98 -18.45 -14.31
C ASP A 321 -0.66 -18.27 -15.80
N CYS A 322 0.22 -17.33 -16.14
CA CYS A 322 0.57 -17.07 -17.53
C CYS A 322 1.14 -18.30 -18.26
N ALA A 323 1.73 -19.26 -17.54
CA ALA A 323 2.20 -20.51 -18.15
C ALA A 323 1.07 -21.44 -18.63
N ASP A 324 -0.17 -21.20 -18.20
CA ASP A 324 -1.33 -21.99 -18.63
C ASP A 324 -1.88 -21.50 -19.99
N GLU A 325 -1.41 -20.35 -20.50
CA GLU A 325 -1.86 -19.74 -21.76
C GLU A 325 -0.70 -19.60 -22.75
N ALA A 326 -0.78 -20.35 -23.86
CA ALA A 326 0.34 -20.49 -24.81
C ALA A 326 0.85 -19.16 -25.39
N ILE A 327 0.01 -18.12 -25.45
CA ILE A 327 0.38 -16.79 -25.94
C ILE A 327 1.38 -16.04 -25.05
N TYR A 328 1.55 -16.47 -23.79
CA TYR A 328 2.46 -15.87 -22.82
C TYR A 328 3.68 -16.75 -22.52
N VAL A 329 3.72 -17.98 -23.03
CA VAL A 329 4.83 -18.90 -22.79
C VAL A 329 5.99 -18.55 -23.73
N THR A 330 7.04 -17.95 -23.17
CA THR A 330 8.33 -17.71 -23.86
C THR A 330 9.49 -18.33 -23.07
N PRO A 331 10.66 -18.57 -23.69
CA PRO A 331 11.84 -19.07 -22.98
C PRO A 331 12.26 -18.21 -21.77
N GLU A 332 11.97 -16.91 -21.82
CA GLU A 332 12.38 -15.90 -20.84
C GLU A 332 11.38 -15.74 -19.67
N ILE A 333 10.28 -16.51 -19.62
CA ILE A 333 9.23 -16.37 -18.60
C ILE A 333 9.76 -16.43 -17.15
N GLY A 334 10.84 -17.16 -16.91
CA GLY A 334 11.48 -17.26 -15.59
C GLY A 334 12.69 -16.34 -15.39
N GLU A 335 13.12 -15.58 -16.41
CA GLU A 335 14.31 -14.72 -16.33
C GLU A 335 14.06 -13.56 -15.35
N GLY A 336 14.94 -13.38 -14.37
CA GLY A 336 14.79 -12.33 -13.37
C GLY A 336 13.68 -12.57 -12.33
N VAL A 337 13.04 -13.74 -12.32
CA VAL A 337 11.95 -14.06 -11.39
C VAL A 337 12.39 -15.11 -10.39
N THR A 338 12.34 -14.77 -9.09
CA THR A 338 12.43 -15.75 -8.01
C THR A 338 11.04 -15.99 -7.43
N ILE A 339 10.55 -17.21 -7.51
CA ILE A 339 9.19 -17.57 -7.07
C ILE A 339 9.24 -18.41 -5.80
N PHE A 340 8.30 -18.15 -4.90
CA PHE A 340 7.94 -19.03 -3.80
C PHE A 340 6.48 -19.41 -3.97
N TYR A 341 6.22 -20.70 -4.18
CA TYR A 341 4.88 -21.19 -4.52
C TYR A 341 4.51 -22.45 -3.73
N ARG A 342 3.24 -22.50 -3.32
CA ARG A 342 2.58 -23.69 -2.80
C ARG A 342 1.15 -23.76 -3.36
N ALA A 343 0.81 -24.89 -3.97
CA ALA A 343 -0.56 -25.18 -4.39
C ALA A 343 -1.58 -25.09 -3.22
N PRO A 344 -2.86 -24.87 -3.52
CA PRO A 344 -3.92 -24.97 -2.52
C PRO A 344 -4.04 -26.42 -2.01
N GLY A 345 -4.48 -26.59 -0.77
CA GLY A 345 -4.72 -27.93 -0.20
C GLY A 345 -5.93 -28.66 -0.80
N PHE A 346 -6.75 -27.97 -1.58
CA PHE A 346 -8.02 -28.47 -2.12
C PHE A 346 -8.31 -27.89 -3.52
N GLY A 347 -9.35 -28.40 -4.17
CA GLY A 347 -9.79 -27.92 -5.50
C GLY A 347 -9.03 -28.55 -6.67
N ARG A 348 -9.26 -28.00 -7.87
CA ARG A 348 -8.72 -28.54 -9.14
C ARG A 348 -7.21 -28.37 -9.28
N THR A 349 -6.65 -27.32 -8.66
CA THR A 349 -5.23 -26.95 -8.77
C THR A 349 -4.36 -27.50 -7.63
N LYS A 350 -4.91 -28.33 -6.72
CA LYS A 350 -4.17 -28.85 -5.56
C LYS A 350 -2.93 -29.68 -5.87
N HIS A 351 -2.79 -30.12 -7.13
CA HIS A 351 -1.65 -30.89 -7.62
C HIS A 351 -0.74 -30.09 -8.56
N LYS A 352 -1.01 -28.79 -8.76
CA LYS A 352 -0.15 -27.92 -9.55
C LYS A 352 1.13 -27.66 -8.75
N LEU A 353 2.25 -28.23 -9.20
CA LEU A 353 3.53 -28.18 -8.47
C LEU A 353 4.33 -26.90 -8.71
N ASN A 354 4.08 -26.23 -9.83
CA ASN A 354 4.84 -25.06 -10.28
C ASN A 354 3.90 -23.90 -10.60
N HIS A 355 4.44 -22.68 -10.54
CA HIS A 355 3.81 -21.45 -10.99
C HIS A 355 4.81 -20.70 -11.88
N SER A 356 4.38 -19.92 -12.87
CA SER A 356 5.36 -19.13 -13.66
C SER A 356 5.98 -17.96 -12.89
N GLY A 357 5.30 -17.53 -11.83
CA GLY A 357 5.57 -16.26 -11.17
C GLY A 357 4.86 -15.07 -11.83
N TRP A 358 4.00 -15.32 -12.82
CA TRP A 358 3.21 -14.31 -13.51
C TRP A 358 1.73 -14.67 -13.54
N GLU A 359 0.88 -13.68 -13.30
CA GLU A 359 -0.56 -13.81 -13.46
C GLU A 359 -1.06 -13.11 -14.72
N CYS A 360 -2.01 -13.74 -15.39
CA CYS A 360 -2.61 -13.29 -16.62
C CYS A 360 -4.14 -13.32 -16.54
N TRP A 361 -4.77 -12.55 -17.42
CA TRP A 361 -6.21 -12.59 -17.59
C TRP A 361 -6.61 -13.58 -18.67
N ARG A 362 -7.74 -14.25 -18.46
CA ARG A 362 -8.44 -14.97 -19.52
C ARG A 362 -9.95 -14.86 -19.38
N LEU A 363 -10.64 -15.20 -20.47
CA LEU A 363 -12.08 -15.40 -20.43
C LEU A 363 -12.38 -16.76 -19.81
N ARG A 364 -13.34 -16.78 -18.89
CA ARG A 364 -13.85 -18.00 -18.29
C ARG A 364 -14.55 -18.83 -19.37
N GLN A 365 -14.08 -20.06 -19.55
CA GLN A 365 -14.63 -21.02 -20.53
C GLN A 365 -15.87 -21.73 -20.02
#